data_AF-A0A970X8X4-F1
#
_entry.id   AF-A0A970X8X4-F1
#
_cell.length_a   1.000
_cell.length_b   1.000
_cell.length_c   1.000
_cell.angle_alpha   90.00
_cell.angle_beta   90.00
_cell.angle_gamma   90.00
#
_symmetry.space_group_name_H-M   'P 1'
#
loop_
_entity.id
_entity.type
_entity.pdbx_description
1 polymer ?
#
loop_
_entity_poly.entity_id
_entity_poly.type
_entity_poly.pdbx_seq_one_letter_code
_entity_poly.pdbx_strand_id
1 'polypeptide(L)' 'MTVLTDLLAQALPVDDDAGRFTGSPRAFAALLIGGFLVAIAGHVVRSRPLVALGIAVICAAVATPVLIALWA' A
#
# COMPACT_ATOMS: atom_id res chain seq x y z
N MET A 1 -39.82 -7.08 -3.80
CA MET A 1 -38.64 -6.25 -3.46
C MET A 1 -37.34 -7.04 -3.45
N THR A 2 -37.34 -8.33 -3.79
CA THR A 2 -36.14 -9.20 -3.80
C THR A 2 -35.42 -9.19 -5.15
N VAL A 3 -36.14 -9.10 -6.26
CA VAL A 3 -35.54 -9.11 -7.62
C VAL A 3 -34.58 -7.94 -7.86
N LEU A 4 -34.93 -6.73 -7.39
CA LEU A 4 -34.04 -5.56 -7.52
C LEU A 4 -32.76 -5.75 -6.68
N THR A 5 -32.87 -6.30 -5.46
CA THR A 5 -31.71 -6.59 -4.61
C THR A 5 -30.84 -7.71 -5.18
N ASP A 6 -31.43 -8.73 -5.80
CA ASP A 6 -30.71 -9.84 -6.43
C ASP A 6 -29.97 -9.34 -7.69
N LEU A 7 -30.63 -8.50 -8.51
CA LEU A 7 -29.99 -7.85 -9.66
C LEU A 7 -28.92 -6.85 -9.24
N LEU A 8 -29.10 -6.13 -8.13
CA LEU A 8 -28.09 -5.21 -7.59
C LEU A 8 -26.87 -5.98 -7.06
N ALA A 9 -27.09 -7.12 -6.39
CA ALA A 9 -26.03 -7.99 -5.88
C ALA A 9 -25.26 -8.69 -7.01
N GLN A 10 -25.91 -8.98 -8.15
CA GLN A 10 -25.28 -9.60 -9.31
C GLN A 10 -24.62 -8.60 -10.27
N ALA A 11 -25.12 -7.36 -10.33
CA ALA A 11 -24.52 -6.27 -11.10
C ALA A 11 -23.31 -5.63 -10.39
N LEU A 12 -23.25 -5.76 -9.07
CA LEU A 12 -22.12 -5.34 -8.25
C LEU A 12 -21.52 -6.60 -7.62
N PRO A 13 -20.79 -7.45 -8.37
CA PRO A 13 -19.93 -8.42 -7.73
C PRO A 13 -18.98 -7.59 -6.87
N VAL A 14 -19.23 -7.58 -5.56
CA VAL A 14 -18.18 -7.31 -4.59
C VAL A 14 -17.29 -8.53 -4.73
N ASP A 15 -16.46 -8.54 -5.76
CA ASP A 15 -15.26 -9.32 -5.78
C ASP A 15 -14.50 -8.86 -4.54
N ASP A 16 -14.70 -9.59 -3.43
CA ASP A 16 -13.77 -9.59 -2.30
C ASP A 16 -12.35 -10.00 -2.76
N ASP A 17 -12.23 -10.46 -4.01
CA ASP A 17 -11.04 -10.46 -4.85
C ASP A 17 -10.63 -9.06 -5.35
N ALA A 18 -10.83 -8.01 -4.53
CA ALA A 18 -10.03 -6.80 -4.61
C ALA A 18 -8.56 -7.20 -4.39
N GLY A 19 -7.93 -7.59 -5.49
CA GLY A 19 -6.57 -8.09 -5.67
C GLY A 19 -5.82 -8.25 -4.38
N ARG A 20 -5.89 -9.47 -3.83
CA ARG A 20 -5.12 -9.98 -2.69
C ARG A 20 -3.76 -9.26 -2.64
N PHE A 21 -3.68 -8.16 -1.88
CA PHE A 21 -2.40 -7.62 -1.46
C PHE A 21 -1.78 -8.77 -0.70
N THR A 22 -0.85 -9.48 -1.34
CA THR A 22 -0.20 -10.66 -0.78
C THR A 22 0.61 -10.30 0.46
N GLY A 23 0.83 -9.01 0.72
CA GLY A 23 1.38 -8.46 1.96
C GLY A 23 0.31 -7.93 2.93
N SER A 24 0.56 -8.06 4.23
CA SER A 24 -0.37 -7.55 5.25
C SER A 24 -0.57 -6.02 5.13
N PRO A 25 -1.82 -5.52 5.08
CA PRO A 25 -2.10 -4.07 4.97
C PRO A 25 -1.45 -3.24 6.07
N ARG A 26 -1.32 -3.84 7.27
CA ARG A 26 -0.65 -3.23 8.43
C ARG A 26 0.84 -3.03 8.20
N ALA A 27 1.53 -3.99 7.59
CA ALA A 27 2.95 -3.85 7.28
C ALA A 27 3.19 -2.78 6.20
N PHE A 28 2.35 -2.73 5.17
CA PHE A 28 2.42 -1.67 4.15
C PHE A 28 2.23 -0.28 4.78
N ALA A 29 1.20 -0.11 5.62
CA ALA A 29 0.95 1.14 6.33
C ALA A 29 2.12 1.51 7.26
N ALA A 30 2.70 0.54 7.98
CA ALA A 30 3.85 0.76 8.85
C ALA A 30 5.09 1.23 8.07
N LEU A 31 5.34 0.68 6.88
CA LEU A 31 6.45 1.11 6.02
C LEU A 31 6.23 2.52 5.45
N LEU A 32 5.02 2.86 5.04
CA LEU A 32 4.72 4.23 4.58
C LEU A 32 4.87 5.26 5.70
N ILE A 33 4.24 5.01 6.84
CA ILE A 33 4.30 5.92 7.99
C ILE A 33 5.75 6.00 8.50
N GLY A 34 6.43 4.86 8.63
CA GLY A 34 7.81 4.80 9.08
C GLY A 34 8.77 5.54 8.14
N GLY A 35 8.72 5.26 6.83
CA GLY A 35 9.54 5.96 5.83
C GLY A 35 9.28 7.46 5.80
N PHE A 36 8.03 7.89 5.95
CA PHE A 36 7.66 9.30 6.04
C PHE A 36 8.24 9.97 7.30
N LEU A 37 8.13 9.33 8.46
CA LEU A 37 8.71 9.84 9.70
C LEU A 37 10.23 9.94 9.62
N VAL A 38 10.90 8.96 9.02
CA VAL A 38 12.36 8.99 8.79
C VAL A 38 12.75 10.13 7.85
N ALA A 39 11.98 10.35 6.77
CA ALA A 39 12.22 11.45 5.85
C ALA A 39 12.04 12.82 6.53
N ILE A 40 10.98 12.99 7.34
CA ILE A 40 10.77 14.20 8.14
C ILE A 40 11.91 14.40 9.13
N ALA A 41 12.27 13.38 9.91
CA ALA A 41 13.36 13.47 10.87
C ALA A 41 14.65 13.87 10.17
N GLY A 42 14.96 13.25 9.03
CA GLY A 42 16.08 13.61 8.16
C GLY A 42 16.04 15.05 7.69
N HIS A 43 14.87 15.56 7.32
CA HIS A 43 14.68 16.95 6.90
C HIS A 43 14.93 17.91 8.06
N VAL A 44 14.41 17.61 9.25
CA VAL A 44 14.60 18.41 10.48
C VAL A 44 16.08 18.48 10.85
N VAL A 45 16.82 17.37 10.79
CA VAL A 45 18.27 17.37 11.06
C VAL A 45 19.13 17.79 9.86
N ARG A 46 18.51 18.23 8.75
CA ARG A 46 19.17 18.58 7.48
C ARG A 46 20.10 17.50 6.92
N SER A 47 19.80 16.24 7.20
CA SER A 47 20.57 15.09 6.74
C SER A 47 19.98 14.54 5.44
N ARG A 48 20.61 14.91 4.32
CA ARG A 48 20.29 14.37 2.99
C ARG A 48 20.23 12.84 2.93
N PRO A 49 21.16 12.06 3.55
CA PRO A 49 21.07 10.60 3.49
C PRO A 49 19.88 10.04 4.26
N LEU A 50 19.45 10.65 5.38
CA LEU A 50 18.25 10.23 6.10
C LEU A 50 16.97 10.51 5.30
N VAL A 51 16.91 11.65 4.62
CA VAL A 51 15.80 11.96 3.71
C VAL A 51 15.73 10.95 2.57
N ALA A 52 16.87 10.64 1.94
CA ALA A 52 16.95 9.65 0.87
C ALA A 52 16.54 8.25 1.36
N LEU A 53 16.94 7.86 2.58
CA LEU A 53 16.55 6.60 3.19
C LEU A 53 15.03 6.52 3.37
N GLY A 54 14.40 7.56 3.93
CA GLY A 54 12.95 7.59 4.13
C GLY A 54 12.17 7.48 2.81
N ILE A 55 12.62 8.18 1.78
CA ILE A 55 12.04 8.09 0.43
C ILE A 55 12.24 6.69 -0.16
N ALA A 56 13.43 6.10 -0.01
CA ALA A 56 13.71 4.76 -0.50
C ALA A 56 12.80 3.71 0.15
N VAL A 57 12.52 3.82 1.46
CA VAL A 57 11.59 2.94 2.18
C VAL A 57 10.17 3.07 1.64
N ILE A 58 9.71 4.30 1.36
CA ILE A 58 8.39 4.55 0.76
C ILE A 58 8.31 3.92 -0.64
N CYS A 59 9.31 4.17 -1.48
CA CYS A 59 9.38 3.59 -2.83
C CYS A 59 9.41 2.06 -2.79
N ALA A 60 10.17 1.46 -1.86
CA ALA A 60 10.22 0.02 -1.68
C ALA A 60 8.84 -0.54 -1.29
N ALA A 61 8.13 0.11 -0.37
CA ALA A 61 6.77 -0.30 0.02
C ALA A 61 5.80 -0.31 -1.16
N VAL A 62 5.85 0.71 -2.02
CA VAL A 62 5.00 0.81 -3.22
C VAL A 62 5.42 -0.16 -4.32
N ALA A 63 6.72 -0.40 -4.47
CA ALA A 63 7.23 -1.35 -5.46
C ALA A 63 7.00 -2.82 -5.05
N THR A 64 6.81 -3.10 -3.76
CA THR A 64 6.60 -4.45 -3.22
C THR A 64 5.48 -5.23 -3.95
N PRO A 65 4.25 -4.72 -4.11
CA PRO A 65 3.20 -5.45 -4.84
C PRO A 65 3.56 -5.70 -6.31
N VAL A 66 4.21 -4.75 -6.98
CA VAL A 66 4.65 -4.89 -8.39
C VAL A 66 5.74 -5.95 -8.50
N LEU A 67 6.72 -5.93 -7.60
CA LEU A 67 7.75 -6.95 -7.51
C LEU A 67 7.12 -8.32 -7.28
N ILE A 68 6.24 -8.47 -6.28
CA ILE A 68 5.58 -9.75 -6.02
C ILE A 68 4.80 -10.25 -7.26
N ALA A 69 4.11 -9.36 -7.98
CA ALA A 69 3.38 -9.71 -9.20
C ALA A 69 4.28 -10.12 -10.39
N LEU A 70 5.54 -9.66 -10.44
CA LEU A 70 6.49 -10.05 -11.48
C LEU A 70 7.11 -11.44 -11.26
N TRP A 71 7.06 -11.95 -10.02
CA TRP A 71 7.62 -13.25 -9.62
C TRP A 71 6.56 -14.31 -9.30
N ALA A 72 5.28 -13.97 -9.38
CA ALA A 72 4.13 -14.86 -9.15
C ALA A 72 3.60 -15.43 -10.47
#